data_AF-Q5YSU0-F1
#
_entry.id   AF-Q5YSU0-F1
#
_cell.length_a   1.000
_cell.length_b   1.000
_cell.length_c   1.000
_cell.angle_alpha   90.00
_cell.angle_beta   90.00
_cell.angle_gamma   90.00
#
_symmetry.space_group_name_H-M   'P 1'
#
loop_
_entity.id
_entity.type
_entity.pdbx_description
1 polymer ?
#
loop_
_entity_poly.entity_id
_entity_poly.type
_entity_poly.pdbx_seq_one_letter_code
_entity_poly.pdbx_strand_id
1 'polypeptide(L)'
;MAIAVAATRQVLADAYKTLSGTAQVWVSLHTADPGTTGASEATGGGYVRVQGTWTSGSGGALSMSELSFTAPAGTYTHAGLWSASSAGTFYDKCALNPAITINSAGTIKVTPSFALS
;
A
#
# COMPACT_ATOMS: atom_id res chain seq x y z
N MET A 1 10.43 8.07 -21.19
CA MET A 1 10.55 6.80 -21.95
C MET A 1 9.99 5.69 -21.09
N ALA A 2 8.94 5.01 -21.54
CA ALA A 2 8.42 3.83 -20.84
C ALA A 2 9.31 2.61 -21.14
N ILE A 3 9.38 1.64 -20.23
CA ILE A 3 10.25 0.49 -20.41
C ILE A 3 9.55 -0.50 -21.34
N ALA A 4 9.94 -0.54 -22.61
CA ALA A 4 9.25 -1.35 -23.61
C ALA A 4 9.34 -2.87 -23.37
N VAL A 5 10.46 -3.34 -22.80
CA VAL A 5 10.75 -4.78 -22.63
C VAL A 5 10.12 -5.30 -21.34
N ALA A 6 9.19 -6.24 -21.47
CA ALA A 6 8.46 -6.84 -20.36
C ALA A 6 9.37 -7.50 -19.30
N ALA A 7 10.44 -8.16 -19.73
CA ALA A 7 11.42 -8.77 -18.82
C ALA A 7 12.13 -7.72 -17.97
N THR A 8 12.55 -6.59 -18.55
CA THR A 8 13.16 -5.49 -17.81
C THR A 8 12.20 -4.88 -16.80
N ARG A 9 10.92 -4.73 -17.17
CA ARG A 9 9.90 -4.28 -16.22
C ARG A 9 9.72 -5.26 -15.07
N GLN A 10 9.75 -6.56 -15.37
CA GLN A 10 9.63 -7.59 -14.34
C GLN A 10 10.80 -7.56 -13.35
N VAL A 11 12.03 -7.38 -13.82
CA VAL A 11 13.21 -7.26 -12.94
C VAL A 11 13.05 -6.10 -11.96
N LEU A 12 12.56 -4.95 -12.41
CA LEU A 12 12.35 -3.79 -11.54
C LEU A 12 11.18 -3.99 -10.58
N ALA A 13 10.11 -4.66 -11.01
CA ALA A 13 9.02 -5.04 -10.14
C ALA A 13 9.49 -6.00 -9.04
N ASP A 14 10.31 -7.00 -9.36
CA ASP A 14 10.84 -7.95 -8.38
C ASP A 14 11.84 -7.28 -7.40
N ALA A 15 12.58 -6.26 -7.86
CA ALA A 15 13.38 -5.42 -6.97
C ALA A 15 12.50 -4.61 -6.00
N TYR A 16 11.43 -3.98 -6.50
CA TYR A 16 10.47 -3.26 -5.66
C TYR A 16 9.76 -4.17 -4.65
N LYS A 17 9.38 -5.38 -5.08
CA LYS A 17 8.77 -6.41 -4.23
C LYS A 17 9.59 -6.68 -2.96
N THR A 18 10.92 -6.61 -3.07
CA THR A 18 11.85 -6.99 -2.00
C THR A 18 12.47 -5.79 -1.26
N LEU A 19 11.89 -4.60 -1.38
CA LEU A 19 12.44 -3.37 -0.81
C LEU A 19 12.64 -3.43 0.72
N SER A 20 11.83 -4.22 1.42
CA SER A 20 11.95 -4.46 2.88
C SER A 20 12.95 -5.58 3.25
N GLY A 21 13.68 -6.11 2.27
CA GLY A 21 14.48 -7.33 2.40
C GLY A 21 13.68 -8.62 2.22
N THR A 22 12.34 -8.54 2.15
CA THR A 22 11.44 -9.66 1.87
C THR A 22 10.29 -9.21 0.97
N ALA A 23 9.44 -10.12 0.51
CA ALA A 23 8.21 -9.77 -0.21
C ALA A 23 7.12 -9.14 0.68
N GLN A 24 7.34 -9.07 2.01
CA GLN A 24 6.35 -8.58 2.96
C GLN A 24 6.56 -7.10 3.25
N VAL A 25 5.46 -6.35 3.29
CA VAL A 25 5.45 -4.92 3.66
C VAL A 25 4.23 -4.62 4.52
N TRP A 26 4.27 -3.49 5.23
CA TRP A 26 3.15 -3.04 6.04
C TRP A 26 2.35 -2.00 5.28
N VAL A 27 1.04 -2.23 5.17
CA VAL A 27 0.13 -1.33 4.46
C VAL A 27 -0.61 -0.47 5.48
N SER A 28 -0.71 0.83 5.22
CA SER A 28 -1.42 1.80 6.04
C SER A 28 -2.57 2.48 5.29
N LEU A 29 -3.47 3.15 6.02
CA LEU A 29 -4.55 3.99 5.51
C LEU A 29 -4.26 5.44 5.90
N HIS A 30 -4.59 6.37 5.02
CA HIS A 30 -4.33 7.79 5.21
C HIS A 30 -5.55 8.64 4.87
N THR A 31 -5.76 9.69 5.65
CA THR A 31 -6.91 10.60 5.50
C THR A 31 -6.66 11.72 4.48
N ALA A 32 -5.40 12.01 4.19
CA ALA A 32 -4.96 12.93 3.15
C ALA A 32 -3.73 12.37 2.42
N ASP A 33 -3.14 13.15 1.51
CA ASP A 33 -1.91 12.76 0.81
C ASP A 33 -0.78 12.50 1.84
N PRO A 34 -0.16 11.30 1.85
CA PRO A 34 0.94 10.97 2.75
C PRO A 34 2.26 11.70 2.44
N GLY A 35 2.38 12.33 1.27
CA GLY A 35 3.65 12.84 0.77
C GLY A 35 4.68 11.71 0.62
N THR A 36 5.93 12.00 0.95
CA THR A 36 7.04 11.03 0.92
C THR A 36 7.46 10.55 2.32
N THR A 37 6.75 10.96 3.36
CA THR A 37 7.08 10.66 4.76
C THR A 37 5.99 9.87 5.48
N GLY A 38 4.89 9.55 4.79
CA GLY A 38 3.77 8.82 5.39
C GLY A 38 2.91 9.67 6.32
N ALA A 39 2.78 10.97 6.04
CA ALA A 39 1.93 11.88 6.82
C ALA A 39 0.44 11.46 6.78
N SER A 40 -0.37 11.99 7.69
CA SER A 40 -1.83 11.78 7.69
C SER A 40 -2.27 10.31 7.80
N GLU A 41 -1.44 9.44 8.41
CA GLU A 41 -1.82 8.06 8.71
C GLU A 41 -2.99 8.02 9.70
N ALA A 42 -3.91 7.09 9.50
CA ALA A 42 -5.06 6.87 10.37
C ALA A 42 -4.62 6.55 11.80
N THR A 43 -5.41 6.98 12.79
CA THR A 43 -5.15 6.70 14.21
C THR A 43 -6.44 6.45 14.96
N GLY A 44 -6.40 5.62 16.01
CA GLY A 44 -7.55 5.33 16.87
C GLY A 44 -8.48 4.24 16.32
N GLY A 45 -9.59 3.96 17.01
CA GLY A 45 -10.60 3.00 16.56
C GLY A 45 -10.11 1.55 16.36
N GLY A 46 -9.00 1.16 16.97
CA GLY A 46 -8.37 -0.16 16.76
C GLY A 46 -7.54 -0.28 15.48
N TYR A 47 -7.32 0.84 14.79
CA TYR A 47 -6.50 0.88 13.58
C TYR A 47 -5.06 0.47 13.85
N VAL A 48 -4.56 -0.43 13.01
CA VAL A 48 -3.15 -0.84 12.91
C VAL A 48 -2.80 -1.05 11.44
N ARG A 49 -1.51 -0.92 11.10
CA ARG A 49 -1.01 -1.34 9.78
C ARG A 49 -1.22 -2.84 9.62
N VAL A 50 -1.54 -3.26 8.40
CA VAL A 50 -1.77 -4.67 8.07
C VAL A 50 -0.62 -5.16 7.19
N GLN A 51 -0.03 -6.31 7.53
CA GLN A 51 1.03 -6.89 6.72
C GLN A 51 0.44 -7.47 5.43
N GLY A 52 1.01 -7.08 4.30
CA GLY A 52 0.73 -7.65 2.99
C GLY A 52 1.97 -8.35 2.43
N THR A 53 1.76 -9.26 1.49
CA THR A 53 2.83 -9.95 0.77
C THR A 53 2.66 -9.73 -0.72
N TRP A 54 3.67 -9.14 -1.35
CA TRP A 54 3.72 -8.98 -2.79
C TRP A 54 3.88 -10.34 -3.48
N THR A 55 3.06 -10.59 -4.49
CA THR A 55 3.13 -11.72 -5.40
C THR A 55 3.53 -11.20 -6.77
N SER A 56 4.51 -11.85 -7.40
CA SER A 56 4.98 -11.44 -8.73
C SER A 56 3.96 -11.89 -9.78
N GLY A 57 3.52 -10.96 -10.62
CA GLY A 57 2.82 -11.25 -11.86
C GLY A 57 3.81 -11.38 -13.02
N SER A 58 3.38 -10.97 -14.20
CA SER A 58 4.22 -10.88 -15.39
C SER A 58 4.24 -9.45 -15.94
N GLY A 59 5.30 -9.12 -16.69
CA GLY A 59 5.40 -7.84 -17.40
C GLY A 59 5.55 -6.60 -16.53
N GLY A 60 6.02 -6.76 -15.28
CA GLY A 60 6.22 -5.66 -14.33
C GLY A 60 5.09 -5.47 -13.32
N ALA A 61 4.19 -6.44 -13.20
CA ALA A 61 3.07 -6.40 -12.27
C ALA A 61 3.39 -7.11 -10.94
N LEU A 62 2.91 -6.53 -9.83
CA LEU A 62 2.81 -7.17 -8.53
C LEU A 62 1.38 -7.00 -7.99
N SER A 63 0.94 -7.95 -7.16
CA SER A 63 -0.32 -7.86 -6.45
C SER A 63 -0.21 -8.38 -5.02
N MET A 64 -1.13 -7.95 -4.16
CA MET A 64 -1.34 -8.55 -2.84
C MET A 64 -2.76 -9.14 -2.77
N SER A 65 -2.96 -10.07 -1.84
CA SER A 65 -4.31 -10.45 -1.41
C SER A 65 -5.04 -9.26 -0.77
N GLU A 66 -6.38 -9.32 -0.73
CA GLU A 66 -7.18 -8.31 -0.02
C GLU A 66 -6.75 -8.22 1.46
N LEU A 67 -6.48 -7.00 1.90
CA LEU A 67 -6.15 -6.66 3.28
C LEU A 67 -7.36 -5.98 3.93
N SER A 68 -7.70 -6.39 5.15
CA SER A 68 -8.81 -5.84 5.93
C SER A 68 -8.29 -5.01 7.10
N PHE A 69 -8.74 -3.76 7.17
CA PHE A 69 -8.38 -2.79 8.21
C PHE A 69 -9.58 -2.50 9.08
N THR A 70 -9.41 -2.51 10.40
CA THR A 70 -10.35 -1.82 11.29
C THR A 70 -9.98 -0.34 11.31
N ALA A 71 -10.96 0.54 11.09
CA ALA A 71 -10.72 1.98 10.98
C ALA A 71 -11.85 2.77 11.66
N PRO A 72 -11.53 3.91 12.31
CA PRO A 72 -12.55 4.81 12.85
C PRO A 72 -13.34 5.52 11.75
N ALA A 73 -14.45 6.17 12.12
CA ALA A 73 -15.20 7.02 11.20
C ALA A 73 -14.29 8.10 10.57
N GLY A 74 -14.40 8.30 9.27
CA GLY A 74 -13.56 9.24 8.54
C GLY A 74 -13.52 8.96 7.04
N THR A 75 -12.82 9.84 6.33
CA THR A 75 -12.54 9.72 4.90
C THR A 75 -11.08 9.35 4.69
N TYR A 76 -10.85 8.27 3.95
CA TYR A 76 -9.55 7.71 3.64
C TYR A 76 -9.31 7.88 2.14
N THR A 77 -8.22 8.57 1.81
CA THR A 77 -7.91 8.97 0.43
C THR A 77 -6.72 8.22 -0.13
N HIS A 78 -5.85 7.67 0.72
CA HIS A 78 -4.63 6.99 0.30
C HIS A 78 -4.35 5.76 1.15
N ALA A 79 -3.58 4.84 0.57
CA ALA A 79 -2.86 3.80 1.28
C ALA A 79 -1.35 4.06 1.21
N GLY A 80 -0.61 3.58 2.21
CA GLY A 80 0.84 3.74 2.31
C GLY A 80 1.55 2.40 2.49
N LEU A 81 2.82 2.33 2.13
CA LEU A 81 3.69 1.16 2.33
C LEU A 81 4.84 1.49 3.27
N TRP A 82 5.10 0.57 4.21
CA TRP A 82 6.07 0.76 5.28
C TRP A 82 6.96 -0.47 5.50
N SER A 83 8.14 -0.20 6.05
CA SER A 83 9.08 -1.24 6.47
C SER A 83 8.67 -1.98 7.75
N ALA A 84 7.80 -1.39 8.58
CA ALA A 84 7.45 -1.91 9.91
C ALA A 84 5.98 -1.64 10.27
N SER A 85 5.46 -2.39 11.24
CA SER A 85 4.09 -2.28 11.76
C SER A 85 3.82 -0.97 12.50
N SER A 86 4.87 -0.31 12.97
CA SER A 86 4.85 1.03 13.55
C SER A 86 6.21 1.71 13.28
N ALA A 87 6.22 3.04 13.15
CA ALA A 87 7.40 3.79 12.72
C ALA A 87 7.98 3.24 11.40
N GLY A 88 9.30 3.07 11.30
CA GLY A 88 9.96 2.53 10.11
C GLY A 88 10.04 3.50 8.94
N THR A 89 10.52 3.00 7.80
CA THR A 89 10.71 3.76 6.57
C THR A 89 9.42 3.72 5.75
N PHE A 90 8.98 4.89 5.29
CA PHE A 90 7.92 5.02 4.30
C PHE A 90 8.48 4.74 2.91
N TYR A 91 7.86 3.81 2.19
CA TYR A 91 8.33 3.40 0.86
C TYR A 91 7.57 4.08 -0.26
N ASP A 92 6.24 4.08 -0.17
CA ASP A 92 5.40 4.55 -1.27
C ASP A 92 3.96 4.80 -0.81
N LYS A 93 3.18 5.46 -1.67
CA LYS A 93 1.76 5.72 -1.51
C LYS A 93 0.96 5.30 -2.72
N CYS A 94 -0.32 5.04 -2.51
CA CYS A 94 -1.31 4.85 -3.57
C CYS A 94 -2.58 5.63 -3.23
N ALA A 95 -3.19 6.28 -4.21
CA ALA A 95 -4.50 6.91 -4.04
C ALA A 95 -5.61 5.85 -4.05
N LEU A 96 -6.51 5.93 -3.08
CA LEU A 96 -7.75 5.17 -3.09
C LEU A 96 -8.72 5.87 -4.04
N ASN A 97 -9.14 5.17 -5.09
CA ASN A 97 -10.05 5.74 -6.09
C ASN A 97 -11.24 4.79 -6.31
N PRO A 98 -12.45 5.13 -5.80
CA PRO A 98 -12.76 6.35 -5.04
C PRO A 98 -12.18 6.36 -3.62
N ALA A 99 -12.10 7.54 -3.01
CA ALA A 99 -11.83 7.67 -1.59
C ALA A 99 -12.94 6.96 -0.78
N ILE A 100 -12.57 6.33 0.33
CA ILE A 100 -13.48 5.53 1.15
C ILE A 100 -13.91 6.36 2.35
N THR A 101 -15.21 6.58 2.52
CA THR A 101 -15.75 7.25 3.71
C THR A 101 -16.60 6.27 4.51
N ILE A 102 -16.30 6.13 5.80
CA ILE A 102 -17.10 5.36 6.75
C ILE A 102 -17.63 6.28 7.84
N ASN A 103 -18.93 6.19 8.14
CA ASN A 103 -19.62 7.09 9.09
C ASN A 103 -19.62 6.56 10.53
N SER A 104 -19.07 5.36 10.74
CA SER A 104 -18.85 4.74 12.05
C SER A 104 -17.61 3.85 11.96
N ALA A 105 -17.07 3.43 13.10
CA ALA A 105 -15.94 2.50 13.11
C ALA A 105 -16.34 1.20 12.38
N GLY A 106 -15.47 0.72 11.50
CA GLY A 106 -15.79 -0.41 10.63
C GLY A 106 -14.59 -0.95 9.89
N THR A 107 -14.86 -1.79 8.89
CA THR A 107 -13.84 -2.47 8.10
C THR A 107 -13.65 -1.80 6.75
N ILE A 108 -12.40 -1.52 6.39
CA ILE A 108 -12.00 -1.09 5.05
C ILE A 108 -11.18 -2.21 4.42
N LYS A 109 -11.48 -2.54 3.17
CA LYS A 109 -10.78 -3.56 2.39
C LYS A 109 -9.98 -2.91 1.28
N VAL A 110 -8.71 -3.29 1.15
CA VAL A 110 -7.80 -2.77 0.13
C VAL A 110 -7.07 -3.93 -0.52
N THR A 111 -6.97 -3.91 -1.85
CA THR A 111 -6.20 -4.89 -2.63
C THR A 111 -5.08 -4.16 -3.38
N PRO A 112 -3.89 -4.02 -2.76
CA PRO A 112 -2.76 -3.35 -3.40
C PRO A 112 -2.31 -4.03 -4.69
N SER A 113 -2.01 -3.22 -5.69
CA SER A 113 -1.35 -3.65 -6.92
C SER A 113 -0.29 -2.62 -7.32
N PHE A 114 0.74 -3.11 -8.00
CA PHE A 114 1.79 -2.29 -8.58
C PHE A 114 1.98 -2.74 -10.03
N ALA A 115 2.17 -1.80 -10.94
CA ALA A 115 2.49 -2.11 -12.33
C ALA A 115 3.47 -1.08 -12.87
N LEU A 116 4.59 -1.56 -13.41
CA LEU A 116 5.52 -0.73 -14.16
C LEU A 116 5.07 -0.65 -15.62
N SER A 117 5.09 0.56 -16.21
CA SER A 117 4.69 0.83 -17.60
C SER A 117 5.86 0.97 -18.59
#